data_AF-A0A021VNA5-F1
#
_entry.id   AF-A0A021VNA5-F1
#
_cell.length_a   1.000
_cell.length_b   1.000
_cell.length_c   1.000
_cell.angle_alpha   90.00
_cell.angle_beta   90.00
_cell.angle_gamma   90.00
#
_symmetry.space_group_name_H-M   'P 1'
#
loop_
_entity.id
_entity.type
_entity.pdbx_description
1 polymer ?
#
loop_
_entity_poly.entity_id
_entity_poly.type
_entity_poly.pdbx_seq_one_letter_code
_entity_poly.pdbx_strand_id
1 'polypeptide(L)'
;MTSADDVQDMREAVARELQDLSEDILWTEKAHFAEAEALARTNLRLGLTSTIAASLAAATVLTEVAPVITGAAALVAAITAGLLTFLKPQEKETRHLTAGRELNALRVRARQMIRIDLAPFVQPDPGSWLGFPAHVATEKARIDGDAPGLSAAAFDRARAKIEAGHFSHESDSTQGN
;
A
#
# COMPACT_ATOMS: atom_id res chain seq x y z
N MET A 1 -37.88 -24.18 0.46
CA MET A 1 -37.36 -24.19 1.84
C MET A 1 -35.90 -24.53 1.73
N THR A 2 -35.03 -23.53 1.83
CA THR A 2 -33.57 -23.73 1.97
C THR A 2 -33.36 -24.44 3.31
N SER A 3 -32.69 -25.58 3.31
CA SER A 3 -32.42 -26.32 4.55
C SER A 3 -31.45 -25.53 5.44
N ALA A 4 -31.39 -25.84 6.74
CA ALA A 4 -30.42 -25.20 7.64
C ALA A 4 -28.98 -25.48 7.18
N ASP A 5 -28.74 -26.65 6.60
CA ASP A 5 -27.46 -27.06 6.03
C ASP A 5 -27.11 -26.20 4.80
N ASP A 6 -28.06 -25.98 3.88
CA ASP A 6 -27.84 -25.11 2.71
C ASP A 6 -27.46 -23.67 3.11
N VAL A 7 -28.06 -23.15 4.19
CA VAL A 7 -27.75 -21.80 4.71
C VAL A 7 -26.33 -21.74 5.30
N GLN A 8 -25.92 -22.80 6.00
CA GLN A 8 -24.59 -22.90 6.57
C GLN A 8 -23.52 -23.05 5.48
N ASP A 9 -23.75 -23.92 4.50
CA ASP A 9 -22.86 -24.09 3.34
C ASP A 9 -22.66 -22.77 2.58
N MET A 10 -23.75 -21.99 2.41
CA MET A 10 -23.67 -20.69 1.76
C MET A 10 -22.88 -19.67 2.59
N ARG A 11 -23.09 -19.64 3.91
CA ARG A 11 -22.30 -18.79 4.83
C ARG A 11 -20.81 -19.09 4.71
N GLU A 12 -20.45 -20.37 4.71
CA GLU A 12 -19.06 -20.83 4.59
C GLU A 12 -18.45 -20.53 3.22
N ALA A 13 -19.24 -20.66 2.14
CA ALA A 13 -18.80 -20.27 0.81
C ALA A 13 -18.51 -18.75 0.71
N VAL A 14 -19.41 -17.91 1.22
CA VAL A 14 -19.22 -16.45 1.23
C VAL A 14 -18.03 -16.06 2.11
N ALA A 15 -17.89 -16.68 3.29
CA ALA A 15 -16.79 -16.42 4.20
C ALA A 15 -15.44 -16.76 3.56
N ARG A 16 -15.33 -17.91 2.89
CA ARG A 16 -14.11 -18.32 2.17
C ARG A 16 -13.75 -17.33 1.06
N GLU A 17 -14.71 -16.96 0.22
CA GLU A 17 -14.46 -16.00 -0.87
C GLU A 17 -14.00 -14.63 -0.32
N LEU A 18 -14.60 -14.14 0.77
CA LEU A 18 -14.16 -12.91 1.42
C LEU A 18 -12.76 -13.03 2.05
N GLN A 19 -12.36 -14.22 2.50
CA GLN A 19 -11.02 -14.48 3.04
C GLN A 19 -9.99 -14.43 1.90
N ASP A 20 -10.26 -15.10 0.79
CA ASP A 20 -9.40 -15.12 -0.40
C ASP A 20 -9.24 -13.70 -0.96
N LEU A 21 -10.34 -12.94 -1.11
CA LEU A 21 -10.30 -11.53 -1.51
C LEU A 21 -9.51 -10.68 -0.51
N SER A 22 -9.64 -10.93 0.79
CA SER A 22 -8.89 -10.20 1.81
C SER A 22 -7.39 -10.47 1.73
N GLU A 23 -6.99 -11.68 1.37
CA GLU A 23 -5.60 -12.05 1.11
C GLU A 23 -5.08 -11.35 -0.15
N ASP A 24 -5.81 -11.42 -1.27
CA ASP A 24 -5.44 -10.72 -2.50
C ASP A 24 -5.27 -9.21 -2.30
N ILE A 25 -6.20 -8.59 -1.55
CA ILE A 25 -6.11 -7.17 -1.19
C ILE A 25 -4.85 -6.90 -0.36
N LEU A 26 -4.48 -7.78 0.59
CA LEU A 26 -3.27 -7.61 1.40
C LEU A 26 -2.02 -7.50 0.52
N TRP A 27 -1.88 -8.37 -0.48
CA TRP A 27 -0.72 -8.36 -1.38
C TRP A 27 -0.58 -7.03 -2.12
N THR A 28 -1.66 -6.56 -2.76
CA THR A 28 -1.66 -5.28 -3.48
C THR A 28 -1.49 -4.08 -2.54
N GLU A 29 -2.15 -4.09 -1.38
CA GLU A 29 -2.04 -3.07 -0.34
C GLU A 29 -0.58 -2.87 0.09
N LYS A 30 0.11 -3.97 0.42
CA LYS A 30 1.50 -3.89 0.90
C LYS A 30 2.48 -3.53 -0.20
N ALA A 31 2.21 -3.90 -1.46
CA ALA A 31 2.99 -3.44 -2.59
C ALA A 31 2.91 -1.91 -2.76
N HIS A 32 1.72 -1.32 -2.64
CA HIS A 32 1.57 0.15 -2.66
C HIS A 32 2.35 0.83 -1.52
N PHE A 33 2.27 0.31 -0.29
CA PHE A 33 3.08 0.86 0.80
C PHE A 33 4.59 0.71 0.57
N ALA A 34 5.04 -0.39 -0.02
CA ALA A 34 6.44 -0.58 -0.35
C ALA A 34 6.95 0.39 -1.44
N GLU A 35 6.11 0.73 -2.43
CA GLU A 35 6.44 1.78 -3.41
C GLU A 35 6.49 3.15 -2.78
N ALA A 36 5.49 3.50 -1.97
CA ALA A 36 5.46 4.76 -1.25
C ALA A 36 6.74 4.95 -0.43
N GLU A 37 7.17 3.93 0.32
CA GLU A 37 8.40 3.95 1.11
C GLU A 37 9.65 4.12 0.23
N ALA A 38 9.69 3.51 -0.96
CA ALA A 38 10.80 3.68 -1.90
C ALA A 38 10.87 5.09 -2.48
N LEU A 39 9.72 5.66 -2.83
CA LEU A 39 9.59 7.02 -3.34
C LEU A 39 9.93 8.07 -2.28
N ALA A 40 9.46 7.88 -1.05
CA ALA A 40 9.81 8.72 0.11
C ALA A 40 11.34 8.77 0.32
N ARG A 41 11.99 7.60 0.31
CA ARG A 41 13.45 7.51 0.42
C ARG A 41 14.17 8.18 -0.75
N THR A 42 13.64 8.05 -1.96
CA THR A 42 14.21 8.69 -3.16
C THR A 42 14.09 10.21 -3.06
N ASN A 43 12.92 10.72 -2.67
CA ASN A 43 12.68 12.14 -2.45
C ASN A 43 13.66 12.71 -1.42
N LEU A 44 13.79 12.04 -0.27
CA LEU A 44 14.69 12.46 0.80
C LEU A 44 16.16 12.48 0.36
N ARG A 45 16.63 11.42 -0.33
CA ARG A 45 18.02 11.34 -0.81
C ARG A 45 18.35 12.43 -1.82
N LEU A 46 17.48 12.66 -2.79
CA LEU A 46 17.68 13.71 -3.80
C LEU A 46 17.61 15.10 -3.17
N GLY A 47 16.63 15.36 -2.30
CA GLY A 47 16.48 16.64 -1.61
C GLY A 47 17.67 16.95 -0.71
N LEU A 48 18.14 15.96 0.06
CA LEU A 48 19.31 16.13 0.92
C LEU A 48 20.58 16.39 0.10
N THR A 49 20.79 15.63 -0.97
CA THR A 49 21.96 15.81 -1.86
C THR A 49 21.94 17.19 -2.51
N SER A 50 20.77 17.62 -2.99
CA SER A 50 20.58 18.94 -3.57
C SER A 50 20.90 20.05 -2.59
N THR A 51 20.39 19.95 -1.37
CA THR A 51 20.60 20.96 -0.31
C THR A 51 22.06 21.04 0.09
N ILE A 52 22.71 19.91 0.37
CA ILE A 52 24.13 19.88 0.75
C ILE A 52 25.01 20.46 -0.35
N ALA A 53 24.79 20.05 -1.61
CA ALA A 53 25.57 20.53 -2.74
C ALA A 53 25.35 22.03 -2.99
N ALA A 54 24.12 22.52 -2.89
CA ALA A 54 23.81 23.94 -3.02
C ALA A 54 24.46 24.77 -1.90
N SER A 55 24.39 24.29 -0.65
CA SER A 55 25.05 24.94 0.49
C SER A 55 26.56 24.99 0.33
N LEU A 56 27.18 23.91 -0.15
CA LEU A 56 28.62 23.86 -0.43
C LEU A 56 28.99 24.88 -1.52
N ALA A 57 28.26 24.88 -2.64
CA ALA A 57 28.49 25.83 -3.73
C ALA A 57 28.36 27.28 -3.25
N ALA A 58 27.32 27.59 -2.46
CA ALA A 58 27.13 28.92 -1.89
C ALA A 58 28.32 29.32 -0.99
N ALA A 59 28.73 28.44 -0.07
CA ALA A 59 29.84 28.73 0.84
C ALA A 59 31.17 28.97 0.09
N THR A 60 31.47 28.18 -0.93
CA THR A 60 32.71 28.32 -1.72
C THR A 60 32.68 29.54 -2.65
N VAL A 61 31.52 29.95 -3.15
CA VAL A 61 31.35 31.25 -3.85
C VAL A 61 31.67 32.41 -2.91
N LEU A 62 31.07 32.44 -1.72
CA LEU A 62 31.22 33.58 -0.80
C LEU A 62 32.65 33.74 -0.27
N THR A 63 33.37 32.64 -0.12
CA THR A 63 34.76 32.65 0.37
C THR A 63 35.78 32.81 -0.76
N GLU A 64 35.33 32.82 -2.02
CA GLU A 64 36.17 32.83 -3.22
C GLU A 64 37.19 31.66 -3.27
N VAL A 65 36.92 30.57 -2.52
CA VAL A 65 37.80 29.41 -2.44
C VAL A 65 37.35 28.33 -3.44
N ALA A 66 38.31 27.76 -4.17
CA ALA A 66 38.13 26.57 -5.01
C ALA A 66 36.97 26.67 -6.04
N PRO A 67 37.11 27.49 -7.10
CA PRO A 67 36.06 27.72 -8.10
C PRO A 67 35.60 26.44 -8.83
N VAL A 68 36.47 25.43 -8.95
CA VAL A 68 36.10 24.12 -9.50
C VAL A 68 35.09 23.39 -8.60
N ILE A 69 35.29 23.45 -7.27
CA ILE A 69 34.38 22.83 -6.30
C ILE A 69 33.03 23.55 -6.33
N THR A 70 33.04 24.88 -6.39
CA THR A 70 31.83 25.69 -6.59
C THR A 70 31.00 25.21 -7.79
N GLY A 71 31.63 25.14 -8.97
CA GLY A 71 30.94 24.76 -10.20
C GLY A 71 30.39 23.34 -10.15
N ALA A 72 31.18 22.39 -9.65
CA ALA A 72 30.76 20.99 -9.51
C ALA A 72 29.58 20.84 -8.53
N ALA A 73 29.66 21.48 -7.36
CA ALA A 73 28.60 21.42 -6.36
C ALA A 73 27.30 22.07 -6.86
N ALA A 74 27.39 23.22 -7.55
CA ALA A 74 26.24 23.88 -8.16
C ALA A 74 25.58 22.99 -9.22
N LEU A 75 26.37 22.31 -10.06
CA LEU A 75 25.86 21.40 -11.08
C LEU A 75 25.14 20.20 -10.46
N VAL A 76 25.73 19.58 -9.43
CA VAL A 76 25.09 18.46 -8.71
C VAL A 76 23.76 18.92 -8.12
N ALA A 77 23.73 20.06 -7.44
CA ALA A 77 22.51 20.63 -6.87
C ALA A 77 21.42 20.82 -7.95
N ALA A 78 21.77 21.45 -9.07
CA ALA A 78 20.85 21.70 -10.18
C ALA A 78 20.30 20.40 -10.79
N ILE A 79 21.15 19.39 -11.00
CA ILE A 79 20.72 18.07 -11.52
C ILE A 79 19.74 17.42 -10.54
N THR A 80 20.07 17.35 -9.25
CA THR A 80 19.20 16.71 -8.25
C THR A 80 17.88 17.45 -8.07
N ALA A 81 17.89 18.78 -8.09
CA ALA A 81 16.67 19.59 -8.05
C ALA A 81 15.81 19.36 -9.30
N GLY A 82 16.42 19.35 -10.49
CA GLY A 82 15.74 19.02 -11.74
C GLY A 82 15.10 17.64 -11.70
N LEU A 83 15.82 16.63 -11.21
CA LEU A 83 15.26 15.28 -11.03
C LEU A 83 14.05 15.26 -10.10
N LEU A 84 14.05 16.02 -9.00
CA LEU A 84 12.88 16.14 -8.13
C LEU A 84 11.66 16.72 -8.88
N THR A 85 11.87 17.76 -9.68
CA THR A 85 10.80 18.39 -10.48
C THR A 85 10.25 17.47 -11.57
N PHE A 86 11.12 16.71 -12.26
CA PHE A 86 10.70 15.80 -13.33
C PHE A 86 10.09 14.50 -12.80
N LEU A 87 10.71 13.87 -11.80
CA LEU A 87 10.28 12.57 -11.30
C LEU A 87 9.05 12.68 -10.37
N LYS A 88 8.86 13.84 -9.74
CA LYS A 88 7.81 14.13 -8.75
C LYS A 88 7.60 12.99 -7.74
N PRO A 89 8.66 12.53 -7.06
CA PRO A 89 8.58 11.34 -6.21
C PRO A 89 7.56 11.49 -5.08
N GLN A 90 7.42 12.69 -4.49
CA GLN A 90 6.43 12.97 -3.44
C GLN A 90 4.97 12.85 -3.91
N GLU A 91 4.68 13.29 -5.14
CA GLU A 91 3.33 13.15 -5.71
C GLU A 91 3.00 11.68 -5.94
N LYS A 92 3.94 10.92 -6.52
CA LYS A 92 3.79 9.48 -6.72
C LYS A 92 3.64 8.73 -5.38
N GLU A 93 4.47 9.06 -4.40
CA GLU A 93 4.38 8.51 -3.04
C GLU A 93 2.98 8.67 -2.48
N THR A 94 2.42 9.88 -2.56
CA THR A 94 1.09 10.19 -2.03
C THR A 94 0.01 9.37 -2.74
N ARG A 95 0.10 9.21 -4.07
CA ARG A 95 -0.84 8.35 -4.82
C ARG A 95 -0.78 6.89 -4.38
N HIS A 96 0.42 6.33 -4.21
CA HIS A 96 0.56 4.97 -3.68
C HIS A 96 0.06 4.85 -2.23
N LEU A 97 0.33 5.83 -1.36
CA LEU A 97 -0.20 5.84 0.01
C LEU A 97 -1.72 5.87 0.05
N THR A 98 -2.36 6.67 -0.81
CA THR A 98 -3.82 6.73 -0.91
C THR A 98 -4.40 5.39 -1.32
N ALA A 99 -3.90 4.79 -2.41
CA ALA A 99 -4.33 3.47 -2.87
C ALA A 99 -4.15 2.40 -1.77
N GLY A 100 -2.98 2.36 -1.12
CA GLY A 100 -2.73 1.43 -0.01
C GLY A 100 -3.68 1.63 1.18
N ARG A 101 -4.05 2.88 1.50
CA ARG A 101 -5.02 3.16 2.59
C ARG A 101 -6.43 2.73 2.23
N GLU A 102 -6.86 2.96 0.99
CA GLU A 102 -8.17 2.54 0.50
C GLU A 102 -8.30 1.02 0.48
N LEU A 103 -7.28 0.32 -0.04
CA LEU A 103 -7.20 -1.14 -0.01
C LEU A 103 -7.21 -1.68 1.43
N ASN A 104 -6.44 -1.08 2.34
CA ASN A 104 -6.45 -1.48 3.75
C ASN A 104 -7.84 -1.30 4.38
N ALA A 105 -8.52 -0.18 4.11
CA ALA A 105 -9.87 0.05 4.60
C ALA A 105 -10.86 -0.99 4.05
N LEU A 106 -10.75 -1.35 2.77
CA LEU A 106 -11.56 -2.40 2.15
C LEU A 106 -11.29 -3.77 2.79
N ARG A 107 -10.03 -4.14 3.02
CA ARG A 107 -9.66 -5.39 3.71
C ARG A 107 -10.21 -5.47 5.12
N VAL A 108 -10.18 -4.36 5.86
CA VAL A 108 -10.80 -4.29 7.20
C VAL A 108 -12.30 -4.53 7.12
N ARG A 109 -13.00 -3.94 6.14
CA ARG A 109 -14.44 -4.17 5.94
C ARG A 109 -14.74 -5.62 5.58
N ALA A 110 -13.96 -6.24 4.69
CA ALA A 110 -14.13 -7.66 4.34
C ALA A 110 -13.95 -8.57 5.57
N ARG A 111 -12.94 -8.29 6.41
CA ARG A 111 -12.75 -9.00 7.69
C ARG A 111 -13.91 -8.78 8.66
N GLN A 112 -14.48 -7.58 8.71
CA GLN A 112 -15.66 -7.29 9.52
C GLN A 112 -16.88 -8.08 9.03
N MET A 113 -17.10 -8.17 7.71
CA MET A 113 -18.16 -9.00 7.11
C MET A 113 -18.04 -10.45 7.55
N ILE A 114 -16.83 -11.02 7.52
CA ILE A 114 -16.59 -12.39 7.98
C ILE A 114 -16.85 -12.54 9.49
N ARG A 115 -16.29 -11.65 10.31
CA ARG A 115 -16.25 -11.83 11.77
C ARG A 115 -17.53 -11.42 12.48
N ILE A 116 -18.27 -10.48 11.91
CA ILE A 116 -19.45 -9.88 12.53
C ILE A 116 -20.70 -10.26 11.74
N ASP A 117 -20.75 -9.91 10.45
CA ASP A 117 -21.99 -10.07 9.65
C ASP A 117 -22.31 -11.54 9.32
N LEU A 118 -21.28 -12.37 9.14
CA LEU A 118 -21.40 -13.82 8.92
C LEU A 118 -21.22 -14.64 10.21
N ALA A 119 -21.21 -14.02 11.39
CA ALA A 119 -20.98 -14.75 12.64
C ALA A 119 -22.13 -15.74 12.96
N PRO A 120 -21.85 -16.95 13.48
CA PRO A 120 -22.88 -17.98 13.70
C PRO A 120 -24.05 -17.55 14.59
N PHE A 121 -23.80 -16.60 15.51
CA PHE A 121 -24.81 -16.06 16.42
C PHE A 121 -25.71 -14.98 15.79
N VAL A 122 -25.40 -14.51 14.57
CA VAL A 122 -26.23 -13.57 13.82
C VAL A 122 -27.34 -14.33 13.10
N GLN A 123 -28.56 -13.78 13.13
CA GLN A 123 -29.70 -14.34 12.42
C GLN A 123 -29.36 -14.52 10.93
N PRO A 124 -29.57 -15.73 10.37
CA PRO A 124 -29.26 -15.95 8.97
C PRO A 124 -30.07 -15.05 8.05
N ASP A 125 -29.37 -14.29 7.21
CA ASP A 125 -29.96 -13.54 6.09
C ASP A 125 -29.19 -13.87 4.81
N PRO A 126 -29.46 -15.03 4.19
CA PRO A 126 -28.67 -15.51 3.07
C PRO A 126 -28.78 -14.60 1.84
N GLY A 127 -29.86 -13.80 1.74
CA GLY A 127 -30.07 -12.86 0.64
C GLY A 127 -29.10 -11.67 0.67
N SER A 128 -28.75 -11.16 1.85
CA SER A 128 -27.79 -10.06 1.97
C SER A 128 -26.34 -10.51 1.80
N TRP A 129 -26.00 -11.73 2.24
CA TRP A 129 -24.63 -12.25 2.20
C TRP A 129 -24.08 -12.45 0.79
N LEU A 130 -24.94 -12.87 -0.16
CA LEU A 130 -24.54 -13.11 -1.55
C LEU A 130 -23.95 -11.88 -2.24
N GLY A 131 -24.31 -10.67 -1.78
CA GLY A 131 -23.79 -9.42 -2.32
C GLY A 131 -22.41 -9.03 -1.79
N PHE A 132 -21.95 -9.59 -0.67
CA PHE A 132 -20.71 -9.15 -0.02
C PHE A 132 -19.46 -9.36 -0.89
N PRO A 133 -19.21 -10.54 -1.49
CA PRO A 133 -18.03 -10.73 -2.32
C PRO A 133 -18.03 -9.82 -3.55
N ALA A 134 -19.18 -9.71 -4.23
CA ALA A 134 -19.33 -8.86 -5.40
C ALA A 134 -19.09 -7.37 -5.05
N HIS A 135 -19.55 -6.92 -3.89
CA HIS A 135 -19.29 -5.56 -3.40
C HIS A 135 -17.79 -5.33 -3.17
N VAL A 136 -17.12 -6.25 -2.47
CA VAL A 136 -15.68 -6.14 -2.19
C VAL A 136 -14.86 -6.18 -3.48
N ALA A 137 -15.17 -7.11 -4.40
CA ALA A 137 -14.48 -7.22 -5.69
C ALA A 137 -14.68 -5.96 -6.55
N THR A 138 -15.88 -5.40 -6.58
CA THR A 138 -16.17 -4.16 -7.31
C THR A 138 -15.42 -2.97 -6.74
N GLU A 139 -15.41 -2.79 -5.41
CA GLU A 139 -14.64 -1.72 -4.78
C GLU A 139 -13.15 -1.90 -4.98
N LYS A 140 -12.64 -3.13 -4.90
CA LYS A 140 -11.24 -3.43 -5.20
C LYS A 140 -10.89 -3.03 -6.64
N ALA A 141 -11.70 -3.45 -7.62
CA ALA A 141 -11.48 -3.11 -9.03
C ALA A 141 -11.51 -1.59 -9.27
N ARG A 142 -12.38 -0.85 -8.57
CA ARG A 142 -12.41 0.61 -8.61
C ARG A 142 -11.10 1.21 -8.08
N ILE A 143 -10.66 0.80 -6.90
CA ILE A 143 -9.41 1.28 -6.29
C ILE A 143 -8.22 0.96 -7.18
N ASP A 144 -8.14 -0.27 -7.71
CA ASP A 144 -7.06 -0.69 -8.61
C ASP A 144 -7.05 0.09 -9.93
N GLY A 145 -8.23 0.47 -10.45
CA GLY A 145 -8.36 1.31 -11.64
C GLY A 145 -7.88 2.75 -11.44
N ASP A 146 -8.03 3.29 -10.22
CA ASP A 146 -7.57 4.62 -9.84
C ASP A 146 -6.09 4.65 -9.40
N ALA A 147 -5.54 3.48 -9.07
CA ALA A 147 -4.21 3.34 -8.48
C ALA A 147 -3.07 3.50 -9.51
N PRO A 148 -1.92 4.06 -9.11
CA PRO A 148 -0.71 4.04 -9.94
C PRO A 148 -0.17 2.62 -10.11
N GLY A 149 0.43 2.32 -11.27
CA GLY A 149 1.04 1.02 -11.54
C GLY A 149 2.13 0.64 -10.53
N LEU A 150 2.20 -0.65 -10.19
CA LEU A 150 3.17 -1.22 -9.25
C LEU A 150 4.37 -1.81 -9.99
N SER A 151 5.57 -1.72 -9.40
CA SER A 151 6.74 -2.45 -9.89
C SER A 151 6.84 -3.85 -9.28
N ALA A 152 7.53 -4.76 -9.98
CA ALA A 152 7.85 -6.09 -9.45
C ALA A 152 8.63 -6.02 -8.12
N ALA A 153 9.57 -5.08 -8.00
CA ALA A 153 10.35 -4.90 -6.77
C ALA A 153 9.48 -4.50 -5.57
N ALA A 154 8.35 -3.84 -5.78
CA ALA A 154 7.40 -3.56 -4.70
C ALA A 154 6.64 -4.80 -4.25
N PHE A 155 6.22 -5.64 -5.19
CA PHE A 155 5.65 -6.95 -4.86
C PHE A 155 6.64 -7.83 -4.11
N ASP A 156 7.90 -7.89 -4.53
CA ASP A 156 8.93 -8.68 -3.84
C ASP A 156 9.17 -8.19 -2.40
N ARG A 157 9.22 -6.86 -2.21
CA ARG A 157 9.35 -6.27 -0.86
C ARG A 157 8.12 -6.52 0.01
N ALA A 158 6.93 -6.46 -0.59
CA ALA A 158 5.68 -6.77 0.10
C ALA A 158 5.66 -8.24 0.52
N ARG A 159 6.00 -9.14 -0.39
CA ARG A 159 6.11 -10.58 -0.16
C ARG A 159 7.03 -10.90 1.01
N ALA A 160 8.25 -10.37 1.00
CA ALA A 160 9.19 -10.60 2.08
C ALA A 160 8.65 -10.16 3.45
N LYS A 161 7.91 -9.04 3.52
CA LYS A 161 7.31 -8.56 4.77
C LYS A 161 6.11 -9.42 5.21
N ILE A 162 5.30 -9.90 4.27
CA ILE A 162 4.15 -10.79 4.54
C ILE A 162 4.64 -12.14 5.04
N GLU A 163 5.58 -12.78 4.33
CA GLU A 163 6.13 -14.09 4.67
C GLU A 163 6.89 -14.07 6.00
N ALA A 164 7.52 -12.94 6.37
CA ALA A 164 8.14 -12.75 7.67
C ALA A 164 7.14 -12.56 8.83
N GLY A 165 5.83 -12.56 8.58
CA GLY A 165 4.79 -12.48 9.60
C GLY A 165 4.54 -11.08 10.17
N HIS A 166 5.02 -10.01 9.52
CA HIS A 166 4.83 -8.65 10.04
C HIS A 166 3.37 -8.16 10.09
N PHE A 167 2.44 -8.92 9.49
CA PHE A 167 1.03 -8.53 9.37
C PHE A 167 0.05 -9.56 9.93
N SER A 168 0.54 -10.63 10.57
CA SER A 168 -0.30 -11.56 11.32
C SER A 168 -0.70 -10.96 12.66
N HIS A 169 -1.97 -11.07 13.04
CA HIS A 169 -2.42 -10.70 14.38
C HIS A 169 -2.39 -11.93 15.30
N GLU A 170 -2.05 -11.73 16.57
CA GLU A 170 -2.08 -12.77 17.60
C GLU A 170 -3.51 -13.31 17.85
N SER A 171 -4.53 -12.52 17.51
CA SER A 171 -5.92 -12.97 17.52
C SER A 171 -6.28 -13.93 16.37
N ASP A 172 -5.47 -14.00 15.32
CA ASP A 172 -5.67 -14.91 14.20
C ASP A 172 -5.12 -16.32 14.53
N SER A 173 -4.13 -16.43 15.42
CA SER A 173 -3.54 -17.71 15.86
C SER A 173 -4.33 -18.41 16.98
N THR A 174 -5.23 -17.71 17.66
CA THR A 174 -5.99 -18.23 18.80
C THR A 174 -7.34 -18.89 18.42
N GLN A 175 -7.76 -18.82 17.16
CA GLN A 175 -8.98 -19.51 16.67
C GLN A 175 -8.71 -20.94 16.14
N GLY A 176 -7.45 -21.41 16.20
CA GLY A 176 -7.04 -22.73 15.68
C GLY A 176 -6.80 -23.82 16.73
N ASN A 177 -7.16 -23.60 18.01
CA ASN A 177 -7.04 -24.60 19.08
C ASN A 177 -8.41 -24.98 19.65
#